data_AF-A0A2E0FHJ5-F1
#
_entry.id   AF-A0A2E0FHJ5-F1
#
_cell.length_a   1.000
_cell.length_b   1.000
_cell.length_c   1.000
_cell.angle_alpha   90.00
_cell.angle_beta   90.00
_cell.angle_gamma   90.00
#
_symmetry.space_group_name_H-M   'P 1'
#
loop_
_entity.id
_entity.type
_entity.pdbx_description
1 polymer ?
#
loop_
_entity_poly.entity_id
_entity_poly.type
_entity_poly.pdbx_seq_one_letter_code
_entity_poly.pdbx_strand_id
1 'polypeptide(L)'
;MDNCKKKKKIRAKNLKKRYGISIEKYEQMLINQNYRCKICGSTDPGHKKKHFSVDHCHKTGKVRGLLCTSCNLALGYLKDDVILLKSCIDYFKDCHV
;
A
#
# COMPACT_ATOMS: atom_id res chain seq x y z
N MET A 1 23.75 -18.95 -12.19
CA MET A 1 23.71 -17.64 -11.47
C MET A 1 22.28 -17.32 -11.04
N ASP A 2 22.02 -17.39 -9.74
CA ASP A 2 20.70 -17.49 -9.10
C ASP A 2 19.71 -16.36 -9.43
N ASN A 3 18.63 -16.70 -10.13
CA ASN A 3 17.51 -15.80 -10.50
C ASN A 3 16.89 -15.06 -9.29
N CYS A 4 16.95 -15.68 -8.10
CA CYS A 4 16.46 -15.09 -6.85
C CYS A 4 17.23 -13.83 -6.42
N LYS A 5 18.57 -13.83 -6.57
CA LYS A 5 19.43 -12.70 -6.18
C LYS A 5 19.19 -11.47 -7.07
N LYS A 6 18.93 -11.69 -8.37
CA LYS A 6 18.58 -10.61 -9.32
C LYS A 6 17.24 -9.94 -8.95
N LYS A 7 16.20 -10.73 -8.63
CA LYS A 7 14.86 -10.22 -8.25
C LYS A 7 14.90 -9.33 -7.00
N LYS A 8 15.66 -9.72 -5.96
CA LYS A 8 15.84 -8.91 -4.74
C LYS A 8 16.51 -7.56 -5.04
N LYS A 9 17.58 -7.55 -5.85
CA LYS A 9 18.26 -6.30 -6.26
C LYS A 9 17.33 -5.35 -7.01
N ILE A 10 16.51 -5.87 -7.93
CA ILE A 10 15.54 -5.05 -8.68
C ILE A 10 14.51 -4.41 -7.74
N ARG A 11 13.98 -5.18 -6.78
CA ARG A 11 13.02 -4.66 -5.80
C ARG A 11 13.61 -3.52 -4.97
N ALA A 12 14.80 -3.70 -4.42
CA ALA A 12 15.48 -2.68 -3.63
C ALA A 12 15.69 -1.39 -4.45
N LYS A 13 16.14 -1.52 -5.70
CA LYS A 13 16.28 -0.38 -6.62
C LYS A 13 14.94 0.34 -6.87
N ASN A 14 13.86 -0.41 -7.07
CA ASN A 14 12.54 0.17 -7.31
C ASN A 14 11.97 0.89 -6.07
N LEU A 15 12.16 0.34 -4.88
CA LEU A 15 11.75 0.98 -3.63
C LEU A 15 12.47 2.32 -3.43
N LYS A 16 13.80 2.32 -3.63
CA LYS A 16 14.60 3.54 -3.54
C LYS A 16 14.21 4.56 -4.60
N LYS A 17 14.05 4.14 -5.86
CA LYS A 17 13.71 5.04 -6.98
C LYS A 17 12.33 5.66 -6.86
N ARG A 18 11.31 4.89 -6.46
CA ARG A 18 9.91 5.36 -6.47
C ARG A 18 9.48 6.02 -5.16
N TYR A 19 10.03 5.58 -4.03
CA TYR A 19 9.56 5.97 -2.71
C TYR A 19 10.66 6.51 -1.80
N GLY A 20 11.92 6.51 -2.25
CA GLY A 20 13.04 6.99 -1.43
C GLY A 20 13.38 6.09 -0.22
N ILE A 21 12.82 4.88 -0.13
CA ILE A 21 13.04 3.98 1.02
C ILE A 21 13.94 2.80 0.66
N SER A 22 14.73 2.36 1.64
CA SER A 22 15.51 1.13 1.54
C SER A 22 14.62 -0.10 1.75
N ILE A 23 15.17 -1.29 1.46
CA ILE A 23 14.45 -2.55 1.72
C ILE A 23 14.28 -2.78 3.23
N GLU A 24 15.28 -2.40 4.03
CA GLU A 24 15.26 -2.47 5.48
C GLU A 24 14.17 -1.55 6.05
N LYS A 25 14.03 -0.33 5.50
CA LYS A 25 12.94 0.57 5.90
C LYS A 25 11.56 -0.02 5.58
N TYR A 26 11.42 -0.66 4.42
CA TYR A 26 10.17 -1.37 4.08
C TYR A 26 9.88 -2.51 5.07
N GLU A 27 10.88 -3.31 5.43
CA GLU A 27 10.74 -4.40 6.40
C GLU A 27 10.38 -3.88 7.80
N GLN A 28 11.02 -2.81 8.26
CA GLN A 28 10.67 -2.13 9.51
C GLN A 28 9.24 -1.59 9.50
N MET A 29 8.78 -1.02 8.39
CA MET A 29 7.37 -0.62 8.26
C MET A 29 6.42 -1.81 8.36
N LEU A 30 6.78 -2.96 7.78
CA LEU A 30 5.96 -4.16 7.84
C LEU A 30 5.88 -4.73 9.26
N ILE A 31 7.02 -4.75 9.98
CA ILE A 31 7.08 -5.13 11.40
C ILE A 31 6.22 -4.21 12.25
N ASN A 32 6.36 -2.90 12.08
CA ASN A 32 5.58 -1.90 12.82
C ASN A 32 4.06 -1.97 12.52
N GLN A 33 3.69 -2.56 11.39
CA GLN A 33 2.31 -2.84 11.02
C GLN A 33 1.86 -4.26 11.41
N ASN A 34 2.63 -4.98 12.22
CA ASN A 34 2.36 -6.37 12.63
C ASN A 34 2.11 -7.30 11.42
N TYR A 35 2.87 -7.10 10.34
CA TYR A 35 2.75 -7.86 9.09
C TYR A 35 1.37 -7.78 8.42
N ARG A 36 0.66 -6.67 8.60
CA ARG A 36 -0.70 -6.47 8.09
C ARG A 36 -0.85 -5.21 7.24
N CYS A 37 -1.89 -5.20 6.42
CA CYS A 37 -2.37 -4.01 5.72
C CYS A 37 -2.71 -2.90 6.73
N LYS A 38 -2.20 -1.69 6.52
CA LYS A 38 -2.44 -0.55 7.42
C LYS A 38 -3.91 -0.11 7.49
N ILE A 39 -4.72 -0.43 6.47
CA ILE A 39 -6.14 -0.04 6.39
C ILE A 39 -7.04 -1.17 6.90
N CYS A 40 -7.02 -2.33 6.26
CA CYS A 40 -7.97 -3.41 6.58
C CYS A 40 -7.45 -4.49 7.53
N GLY A 41 -6.18 -4.43 7.94
CA GLY A 41 -5.60 -5.43 8.86
C GLY A 41 -5.34 -6.82 8.26
N SER A 42 -5.58 -7.02 6.96
CA SER A 42 -5.32 -8.29 6.27
C SER A 42 -3.83 -8.66 6.29
N THR A 43 -3.52 -9.93 6.53
CA THR A 43 -2.18 -10.52 6.39
C THR A 43 -1.86 -10.91 4.95
N ASP A 44 -2.85 -10.92 4.05
CA ASP A 44 -2.66 -11.19 2.63
C ASP A 44 -2.42 -9.89 1.85
N PRO A 45 -1.25 -9.72 1.20
CA PRO A 45 -1.00 -8.60 0.29
C PRO A 45 -1.86 -8.62 -0.99
N GLY A 46 -2.51 -9.74 -1.30
CA GLY A 46 -3.51 -9.90 -2.35
C GLY A 46 -2.94 -10.12 -3.76
N HIS A 47 -3.79 -10.60 -4.68
CA HIS A 47 -3.48 -10.85 -6.10
C HIS A 47 -2.20 -11.68 -6.34
N LYS A 48 -1.97 -12.70 -5.52
CA LYS A 48 -0.77 -13.57 -5.58
C LYS A 48 0.56 -12.80 -5.45
N LYS A 49 0.53 -11.54 -4.96
CA LYS A 49 1.74 -10.77 -4.70
C LYS A 49 2.44 -11.30 -3.45
N LYS A 50 3.77 -11.18 -3.42
CA LYS A 50 4.57 -11.55 -2.25
C LYS A 50 4.72 -10.42 -1.22
N HIS A 51 4.26 -9.21 -1.55
CA HIS A 51 4.57 -8.00 -0.80
C HIS A 51 3.40 -7.02 -0.85
N PHE A 52 3.14 -6.35 0.28
CA PHE A 52 2.22 -5.22 0.36
C PHE A 52 2.72 -4.05 -0.50
N SER A 53 1.78 -3.30 -1.09
CA SER A 53 2.03 -2.09 -1.86
C SER A 53 2.48 -0.95 -0.94
N VAL A 54 3.41 -0.11 -1.39
CA VAL A 54 3.80 1.11 -0.67
C VAL A 54 2.85 2.22 -1.07
N ASP A 55 2.04 2.65 -0.10
CA ASP A 55 1.15 3.79 -0.26
C ASP A 55 1.86 5.09 0.13
N HIS A 56 1.64 6.14 -0.66
CA HIS A 56 2.28 7.43 -0.50
C HIS A 56 1.36 8.56 -0.97
N CYS A 57 1.53 9.74 -0.38
CA CYS A 57 0.80 10.93 -0.81
C CYS A 57 1.36 11.40 -2.16
N HIS A 58 0.52 11.46 -3.19
CA HIS A 58 0.92 11.92 -4.52
C HIS A 58 1.34 13.40 -4.59
N LYS A 59 0.96 14.22 -3.61
CA LYS A 59 1.35 15.64 -3.53
C LYS A 59 2.72 15.86 -2.88
N THR A 60 3.05 15.09 -1.84
CA THR A 60 4.25 15.31 -1.02
C THR A 60 5.31 14.23 -1.19
N GLY A 61 4.97 13.10 -1.82
CA GLY A 61 5.82 11.90 -1.87
C GLY A 61 5.93 11.17 -0.52
N LYS A 62 5.32 11.68 0.56
CA LYS A 62 5.41 11.09 1.90
C LYS A 62 4.75 9.72 1.91
N VAL A 63 5.51 8.69 2.28
CA VAL A 63 5.02 7.32 2.48
C VAL A 63 4.05 7.29 3.66
N ARG A 64 2.84 6.77 3.43
CA ARG A 64 1.76 6.66 4.42
C ARG A 64 1.76 5.29 5.10
N GLY A 65 2.04 4.21 4.36
CA GLY A 65 2.06 2.85 4.92
C GLY A 65 2.12 1.76 3.87
N LEU A 66 2.01 0.51 4.31
CA LEU A 66 1.93 -0.67 3.45
C LEU A 66 0.49 -1.19 3.38
N LEU A 67 -0.03 -1.35 2.17
CA LEU A 67 -1.43 -1.72 1.93
C LEU A 67 -1.54 -3.01 1.11
N CYS A 68 -2.61 -3.78 1.36
CA CYS A 68 -2.97 -4.87 0.44
C CYS A 68 -3.39 -4.28 -0.91
N THR A 69 -3.39 -5.10 -1.95
CA THR A 69 -3.70 -4.64 -3.31
C THR A 69 -5.10 -4.03 -3.39
N SER A 70 -6.11 -4.63 -2.74
CA SER A 70 -7.48 -4.12 -2.76
C SER A 70 -7.59 -2.72 -2.14
N CYS A 71 -7.04 -2.51 -0.94
CA CYS A 71 -7.06 -1.19 -0.30
C CYS A 71 -6.28 -0.15 -1.11
N ASN A 72 -5.12 -0.51 -1.67
CA ASN A 72 -4.33 0.40 -2.49
C ASN A 72 -5.07 0.81 -3.78
N LEU A 73 -5.78 -0.12 -4.41
CA LEU A 73 -6.60 0.18 -5.60
C LEU A 73 -7.80 1.05 -5.24
N ALA A 74 -8.48 0.76 -4.12
CA ALA A 74 -9.60 1.56 -3.65
C ALA A 74 -9.20 3.03 -3.45
N LEU A 75 -8.07 3.31 -2.77
CA LEU A 75 -7.55 4.68 -2.65
C LEU A 75 -7.23 5.33 -4.00
N GLY A 76 -6.71 4.55 -4.95
CA GLY A 76 -6.46 5.02 -6.32
C GLY A 76 -7.74 5.40 -7.06
N TYR A 77 -8.80 4.59 -6.96
CA TYR A 77 -10.11 4.88 -7.55
C TYR A 77 -10.78 6.11 -6.93
N LEU A 78 -10.55 6.30 -5.63
CA LEU A 78 -11.00 7.48 -4.88
C LEU A 78 -10.11 8.70 -5.09
N LYS A 79 -9.01 8.57 -5.84
CA LYS A 79 -8.08 9.66 -6.22
C LYS A 79 -7.53 10.47 -5.04
N ASP A 80 -7.40 9.84 -3.87
CA ASP A 80 -7.08 10.54 -2.61
C ASP A 80 -8.03 11.71 -2.27
N ASP A 81 -9.27 11.69 -2.78
CA ASP A 81 -10.28 12.73 -2.57
C ASP A 81 -11.15 12.40 -1.35
N VAL A 82 -10.99 13.21 -0.30
CA VAL A 82 -11.73 13.06 0.96
C VAL A 82 -13.22 13.39 0.80
N ILE A 83 -13.58 14.28 -0.13
CA ILE A 83 -14.98 14.63 -0.40
C ILE A 83 -15.67 13.43 -1.03
N LEU A 84 -15.05 12.83 -2.05
CA LEU A 84 -15.57 11.62 -2.68
C LEU A 84 -15.70 10.46 -1.67
N LEU A 85 -14.70 10.28 -0.81
CA LEU A 85 -14.74 9.25 0.23
C LEU A 85 -15.92 9.46 1.20
N LYS A 86 -16.20 10.70 1.60
CA LYS A 86 -17.37 11.05 2.42
C LYS A 86 -18.67 10.75 1.69
N SER A 87 -18.80 11.15 0.42
CA SER A 87 -19.97 10.83 -0.39
C SER A 87 -20.22 9.33 -0.51
N CYS A 88 -19.18 8.50 -0.62
CA CYS A 88 -19.33 7.04 -0.59
C CYS A 88 -19.86 6.53 0.77
N ILE A 89 -19.40 7.09 1.88
CA ILE A 89 -19.89 6.75 3.23
C ILE A 89 -21.37 7.14 3.37
N ASP A 90 -21.73 8.34 2.95
CA ASP A 90 -23.11 8.83 3.03
C ASP A 90 -24.04 7.98 2.15
N TYR A 91 -23.60 7.64 0.93
CA TYR A 91 -24.32 6.73 0.05
C TYR A 91 -24.54 5.33 0.68
N PHE A 92 -23.54 4.78 1.38
CA PHE A 92 -23.72 3.49 2.08
C PHE A 92 -24.70 3.57 3.25
N LYS A 93 -24.79 4.70 3.94
CA LYS A 93 -25.75 4.88 5.04
C LYS A 93 -27.18 4.98 4.54
N ASP A 94 -27.39 5.54 3.35
CA ASP A 94 -28.72 5.72 2.74
C ASP A 94 -29.43 4.38 2.44
N CYS A 95 -28.67 3.31 2.20
CA CYS A 95 -29.22 1.96 1.96
C CYS A 95 -29.55 1.18 3.26
N HIS A 96 -29.37 1.79 4.44
CA HIS A 96 -29.60 1.18 5.75
C HIS A 96 -30.69 1.91 6.57
N VAL A 97 -31.56 2.67 5.91
CA VAL A 97 -32.78 3.26 6.49
C VAL A 97 -34.00 2.58 5.90
#